data_AF-I4CCL1-F1
#
_entry.id   AF-I4CCL1-F1
#
_cell.length_a   1.000
_cell.length_b   1.000
_cell.length_c   1.000
_cell.angle_alpha   90.00
_cell.angle_beta   90.00
_cell.angle_gamma   90.00
#
_symmetry.space_group_name_H-M   'P 1'
#
loop_
_entity.id
_entity.type
_entity.pdbx_description
1 polymer ?
#
loop_
_entity_poly.entity_id
_entity_poly.type
_entity_poly.pdbx_seq_one_letter_code
_entity_poly.pdbx_strand_id
1 'polypeptide(L)' 'MTKEVLGENGGFVRLVQLDSEDFAVIVRLPSDVRLHNRYIGPDLSIAEDVFEAEVAQLREPKENTARIVR' A
#
# COMPACT_ATOMS: atom_id res chain seq x y z
N MET A 1 9.84 -0.07 -13.74
CA MET A 1 10.25 -0.85 -12.55
C MET A 1 9.01 -1.26 -11.74
N THR A 2 9.02 -2.43 -11.09
CA THR A 2 7.92 -2.88 -10.22
C THR A 2 8.45 -3.64 -9.00
N LYS A 3 7.93 -3.33 -7.81
CA LYS A 3 8.26 -3.99 -6.52
C LYS A 3 6.96 -4.39 -5.84
N GLU A 4 6.89 -5.59 -5.26
CA GLU A 4 5.68 -6.12 -4.62
C GLU A 4 6.01 -6.85 -3.33
N VAL A 5 5.15 -6.68 -2.32
CA VAL A 5 5.12 -7.49 -1.10
C VAL A 5 3.72 -8.05 -0.93
N LEU A 6 3.63 -9.36 -0.77
CA LEU A 6 2.40 -10.08 -0.48
C LEU A 6 2.20 -10.19 1.04
N GLY A 7 0.95 -10.09 1.45
CA GLY A 7 0.48 -10.32 2.81
C GLY A 7 -0.51 -11.48 2.85
N GLU A 8 -1.11 -11.70 4.01
CA GLU A 8 -2.11 -12.74 4.20
C GLU A 8 -3.43 -12.42 3.47
N ASN A 9 -4.26 -13.45 3.24
CA ASN A 9 -5.60 -13.32 2.64
C ASN A 9 -5.65 -12.54 1.31
N GLY A 10 -4.57 -12.61 0.52
CA GLY A 10 -4.49 -11.92 -0.77
C GLY A 10 -4.31 -10.40 -0.66
N GLY A 11 -3.94 -9.90 0.52
CA GLY A 11 -3.44 -8.54 0.69
C GLY A 11 -2.08 -8.38 0.02
N PHE A 12 -1.80 -7.20 -0.53
CA PHE A 12 -0.51 -6.87 -1.12
C PHE A 12 -0.27 -5.37 -1.15
N VAL A 13 1.00 -4.99 -1.25
CA VAL A 13 1.43 -3.64 -1.58
C VAL A 13 2.35 -3.74 -2.78
N ARG A 14 2.12 -2.92 -3.80
CA ARG A 14 2.87 -2.93 -5.05
C ARG A 14 3.26 -1.50 -5.43
N LEU A 15 4.55 -1.26 -5.59
CA LEU A 15 5.09 -0.06 -6.21
C LEU A 15 5.28 -0.31 -7.71
N VAL A 16 4.71 0.55 -8.53
CA VAL A 16 4.80 0.48 -10.00
C VAL A 16 5.32 1.80 -10.55
N GLN A 17 6.20 1.70 -11.55
CA GLN A 17 6.55 2.82 -12.42
C GLN A 17 5.61 2.82 -13.63
N LEU A 18 5.04 3.97 -13.93
CA LEU A 18 4.15 4.22 -15.05
C LEU A 18 4.96 4.57 -16.32
N ASP A 19 4.30 4.55 -17.48
CA ASP A 19 4.91 4.91 -18.76
C ASP A 19 5.37 6.38 -18.79
N SER A 20 4.81 7.24 -17.93
CA SER A 20 5.21 8.64 -17.77
C SER A 20 6.47 8.84 -16.92
N GLU A 21 7.14 7.75 -16.52
CA GLU A 21 8.22 7.71 -15.52
C GLU A 21 7.78 8.03 -14.08
N ASP A 22 6.51 8.33 -13.87
CA ASP A 22 5.93 8.53 -12.53
C ASP A 22 5.77 7.22 -11.78
N PHE A 23 5.67 7.31 -10.46
CA PHE A 23 5.45 6.18 -9.57
C PHE A 23 4.04 6.20 -8.96
N ALA A 24 3.51 5.00 -8.75
CA ALA A 24 2.27 4.78 -8.03
C ALA A 24 2.40 3.57 -7.08
N VAL A 25 1.71 3.64 -5.95
CA VAL A 25 1.63 2.56 -4.97
C VAL A 25 0.20 2.03 -4.93
N ILE A 26 0.05 0.74 -5.22
CA ILE A 26 -1.21 0.02 -5.20
C ILE A 26 -1.26 -0.82 -3.92
N VAL A 27 -2.31 -0.65 -3.13
CA VAL A 27 -2.48 -1.30 -1.83
C VAL A 27 -3.79 -2.07 -1.80
N ARG A 28 -3.74 -3.32 -1.36
CA ARG A 28 -4.89 -4.10 -0.96
C ARG A 28 -4.61 -4.67 0.42
N LEU A 29 -5.36 -4.23 1.42
CA LEU A 29 -5.19 -4.77 2.77
C LEU A 29 -5.95 -6.09 2.92
N PRO A 30 -5.49 -7.04 3.77
CA PRO A 30 -6.19 -8.31 4.02
C PRO A 30 -7.61 -8.12 4.54
N SER A 31 -7.83 -7.05 5.31
CA SER A 31 -9.12 -6.69 5.90
C SER A 31 -9.98 -5.77 5.04
N ASP A 32 -9.46 -5.28 3.91
CA ASP A 32 -10.17 -4.37 3.01
C ASP A 32 -10.42 -5.06 1.65
N VAL A 33 -11.68 -5.07 1.24
CA VAL A 33 -12.08 -5.63 -0.06
C VAL A 33 -11.67 -4.69 -1.20
N ARG A 34 -11.35 -3.42 -0.89
CA ARG A 34 -11.05 -2.39 -1.88
C ARG A 34 -9.57 -2.35 -2.24
N LEU A 35 -9.33 -2.07 -3.51
CA LEU A 35 -8.02 -1.75 -4.05
C LEU A 35 -7.81 -0.24 -3.96
N HIS A 36 -6.76 0.18 -3.27
CA HIS A 36 -6.34 1.57 -3.19
C HIS A 36 -5.17 1.81 -4.12
N ASN A 37 -5.15 2.97 -4.78
CA ASN A 37 -4.05 3.39 -5.63
C ASN A 37 -3.68 4.82 -5.24
N ARG A 38 -2.40 5.05 -4.94
CA ARG A 38 -1.84 6.36 -4.65
C ARG A 38 -0.79 6.72 -5.69
N TYR A 39 -1.08 7.74 -6.49
CA TYR A 39 -0.11 8.35 -7.38
C TYR A 39 0.86 9.23 -6.57
N ILE A 40 2.16 9.12 -6.86
CA ILE A 40 3.23 9.82 -6.14
C ILE A 40 3.91 10.87 -7.03
N GLY A 41 4.06 10.59 -8.33
CA GLY A 41 4.87 11.40 -9.25
C GLY A 41 6.26 10.80 -9.48
N PRO A 42 7.22 11.54 -10.06
CA PRO A 42 8.46 10.97 -10.59
C PRO A 42 9.55 10.71 -9.54
N ASP A 43 9.33 11.07 -8.28
CA ASP A 43 10.32 10.87 -7.22
C ASP A 43 10.25 9.44 -6.66
N LEU A 44 11.26 8.64 -7.02
CA LEU A 44 11.39 7.26 -6.56
C LEU A 44 11.57 7.18 -5.03
N SER A 45 12.33 8.09 -4.41
CA SER A 45 12.60 8.03 -2.96
C SER A 45 11.30 8.19 -2.18
N ILE A 46 10.46 9.15 -2.58
CA ILE A 46 9.14 9.35 -1.97
C ILE A 46 8.25 8.13 -2.21
N ALA A 47 8.29 7.54 -3.40
CA ALA A 47 7.48 6.38 -3.72
C ALA A 47 7.89 5.14 -2.92
N GLU A 48 9.19 4.96 -2.66
CA GLU A 48 9.73 3.92 -1.79
C GLU A 48 9.34 4.13 -0.32
N ASP A 49 9.44 5.37 0.19
CA ASP A 49 9.01 5.70 1.55
C ASP A 49 7.52 5.39 1.77
N VAL A 50 6.67 5.77 0.81
CA VAL A 50 5.24 5.45 0.86
C VAL A 50 5.02 3.95 0.76
N PHE A 51 5.73 3.26 -0.12
CA PHE A 51 5.63 1.81 -0.25
C PHE A 51 5.96 1.10 1.06
N GLU A 52 7.07 1.43 1.71
CA GLU A 52 7.48 0.81 2.98
C GLU A 52 6.49 1.12 4.11
N ALA A 53 5.92 2.33 4.15
CA ALA A 53 4.87 2.69 5.10
C ALA A 53 3.57 1.88 4.92
N GLU A 54 3.16 1.61 3.69
CA GLU A 54 1.99 0.76 3.41
C GLU A 54 2.31 -0.73 3.68
N VAL A 55 3.54 -1.19 3.42
CA VAL A 55 3.99 -2.55 3.78
C VAL A 55 3.99 -2.77 5.28
N ALA A 56 4.37 -1.77 6.08
CA ALA A 56 4.27 -1.86 7.54
C ALA A 56 2.82 -2.13 7.99
N GLN A 57 1.86 -1.40 7.41
CA GLN A 57 0.42 -1.61 7.68
C GLN A 57 -0.10 -2.97 7.20
N LEU A 58 0.51 -3.55 6.17
CA LEU A 58 0.16 -4.88 5.67
C LEU A 58 0.51 -5.99 6.68
N ARG A 59 1.55 -5.76 7.50
CA ARG A 59 2.09 -6.72 8.48
C ARG A 59 1.49 -6.55 9.88
N GLU A 60 0.93 -5.38 10.18
CA GLU A 60 0.25 -5.17 11.45
C GLU A 60 -1.18 -5.74 11.41
N PRO A 61 -1.54 -6.68 12.29
CA PRO A 61 -2.95 -6.99 12.50
C PRO A 61 -3.61 -5.72 13.04
N LYS A 62 -4.52 -5.13 12.27
CA LYS A 62 -5.33 -4.00 12.77
C LYS A 62 -6.11 -4.50 13.99
N GLU A 63 -5.60 -4.22 15.18
CA GLU A 63 -6.40 -4.24 16.39
C GLU A 63 -7.57 -3.30 16.14
N ASN A 64 -8.75 -3.93 16.03
CA ASN A 64 -10.00 -3.35 15.62
C ASN A 64 -10.40 -2.23 16.58
N THR A 65 -9.89 -1.02 16.38
CA THR A 65 -10.27 0.15 17.17
C THR A 65 -11.57 0.74 16.62
N ALA A 66 -12.61 -0.10 16.56
CA ALA A 66 -13.98 0.38 16.60
C ALA A 66 -14.25 0.79 18.06
N ARG A 67 -13.76 1.96 18.47
CA ARG A 67 -14.20 2.57 19.73
C ARG A 67 -15.65 2.99 19.54
N ILE A 68 -16.53 2.16 20.09
CA ILE A 68 -17.95 2.44 20.31
C ILE A 68 -18.06 3.78 21.03
N VAL A 69 -18.59 4.80 20.36
CA VAL A 69 -19.19 5.95 21.03
C VAL A 69 -20.60 5.52 21.46
N ARG A 70 -20.77 5.33 22.78
CA ARG A 70 -22.07 5.26 23.45
C ARG A 70 -22.54 6.67 23.78
#